data_AF-A0A0B1RWN8-F1
#
_entry.id   AF-A0A0B1RWN8-F1
#
_cell.length_a   1.000
_cell.length_b   1.000
_cell.length_c   1.000
_cell.angle_alpha   90.00
_cell.angle_beta   90.00
_cell.angle_gamma   90.00
#
_symmetry.space_group_name_H-M   'P 1'
#
loop_
_entity.id
_entity.type
_entity.pdbx_description
1 polymer ?
#
loop_
_entity_poly.entity_id
_entity_poly.type
_entity_poly.pdbx_seq_one_letter_code
_entity_poly.pdbx_strand_id
1 'polypeptide(L)'
;MAQAQPFLEQKIHPTIIIQAYRAALEDMVKLAEEKYSRPIDINDDKEITTVVQSCLGTKMLSKWMDLAVQISLDAIKTIKVEKGSASEIDIKRYCRIEKIPGGTIEDSKVIKGVVLNKDVTHAKMRRRIENPRIVL
;
A
#
# COMPACT_ATOMS: atom_id res chain seq x y z
N MET A 1 -12.77 21.36 14.31
CA MET A 1 -12.59 22.62 15.06
C MET A 1 -13.86 23.47 15.10
N ALA A 2 -14.59 23.66 13.98
CA ALA A 2 -15.86 24.40 13.99
C ALA A 2 -16.86 23.92 15.05
N GLN A 3 -16.92 22.59 15.30
CA GLN A 3 -17.81 22.01 16.31
C GLN A 3 -17.33 22.21 17.76
N ALA A 4 -16.05 22.54 17.98
CA ALA A 4 -15.50 22.76 19.33
C ALA A 4 -15.64 24.23 19.78
N GLN A 5 -15.80 25.14 18.82
CA GLN A 5 -15.81 26.58 19.04
C GLN A 5 -16.99 27.08 19.92
N PRO A 6 -18.24 26.58 19.77
CA PRO A 6 -19.33 26.98 20.65
C PRO A 6 -19.07 26.68 22.14
N PHE A 7 -18.36 25.60 22.44
CA PHE A 7 -18.04 25.20 23.82
C PHE A 7 -16.96 26.09 24.45
N LEU A 8 -16.05 26.63 23.61
CA LEU A 8 -15.08 27.63 24.05
C LEU A 8 -15.75 28.99 24.30
N GLU A 9 -16.72 29.38 23.47
CA GLU A 9 -17.55 30.58 23.67
C GLU A 9 -18.39 30.48 24.96
N GLN A 10 -18.82 29.26 25.31
CA GLN A 10 -19.46 28.94 26.60
C GLN A 10 -18.50 28.89 27.80
N LYS A 11 -17.22 29.25 27.62
CA LYS A 11 -16.18 29.27 28.66
C LYS A 11 -15.88 27.91 29.30
N ILE A 12 -16.13 26.80 28.59
CA ILE A 12 -15.69 25.48 29.04
C ILE A 12 -14.16 25.40 28.94
N HIS A 13 -13.52 24.89 30.00
CA HIS A 13 -12.06 24.79 30.02
C HIS A 13 -11.57 23.85 28.90
N PRO A 14 -10.59 24.25 28.07
CA PRO A 14 -10.14 23.47 26.92
C PRO A 14 -9.71 22.03 27.25
N THR A 15 -9.14 21.80 28.43
CA THR A 15 -8.75 20.46 28.91
C THR A 15 -9.93 19.48 28.92
N ILE A 16 -11.13 19.93 29.28
CA ILE A 16 -12.33 19.08 29.33
C ILE A 16 -12.74 18.69 27.92
N ILE A 17 -12.68 19.63 26.97
CA ILE A 17 -13.01 19.38 25.55
C ILE A 17 -12.03 18.36 24.95
N ILE A 18 -10.73 18.51 25.24
CA ILE A 18 -9.70 17.57 24.78
C ILE A 18 -9.91 16.17 25.38
N GLN A 19 -10.23 16.08 26.68
CA GLN A 19 -10.54 14.81 27.32
C GLN A 19 -11.76 14.14 26.71
N ALA A 20 -12.84 14.89 26.46
CA ALA A 20 -14.05 14.38 25.82
C ALA A 20 -13.77 13.87 24.41
N TYR A 21 -12.96 14.57 23.60
CA TYR A 21 -12.60 14.09 22.27
C TYR A 21 -11.70 12.84 22.30
N ARG A 22 -10.84 12.69 23.31
CA ARG A 22 -10.06 11.46 23.50
C ARG A 22 -10.95 10.29 23.85
N ALA A 23 -11.88 10.47 24.80
CA ALA A 23 -12.85 9.43 25.15
C ALA A 23 -13.71 9.04 23.93
N ALA A 24 -14.20 10.02 23.17
CA ALA A 24 -14.97 9.77 21.96
C ALA A 24 -14.16 9.03 20.89
N LEU A 25 -12.86 9.32 20.75
CA LEU A 25 -11.98 8.59 19.84
C LEU A 25 -11.83 7.12 20.24
N GLU A 26 -11.64 6.83 21.53
CA GLU A 26 -11.54 5.46 22.03
C GLU A 26 -12.82 4.66 21.75
N ASP A 27 -13.99 5.26 21.99
CA ASP A 27 -15.27 4.63 21.70
C ASP A 27 -15.49 4.42 20.20
N MET A 28 -15.08 5.38 19.36
CA MET A 28 -15.16 5.24 17.90
C MET A 28 -14.29 4.09 17.38
N VAL A 29 -13.07 3.92 17.92
CA VAL A 29 -12.17 2.82 17.52
C VAL A 29 -12.80 1.48 17.88
N LYS A 30 -13.31 1.32 19.10
CA LYS A 30 -14.00 0.08 19.53
C LYS A 30 -15.18 -0.25 18.62
N LEU A 31 -16.05 0.74 18.37
CA LEU A 31 -17.22 0.53 17.51
C LEU A 31 -16.82 0.19 16.06
N ALA A 32 -15.77 0.82 15.53
CA ALA A 32 -15.26 0.53 14.20
C ALA A 32 -14.77 -0.92 14.08
N GLU A 33 -14.03 -1.41 15.07
CA GLU A 33 -13.49 -2.77 15.10
C GLU A 33 -14.56 -3.83 15.35
N GLU A 34 -15.48 -3.60 16.29
CA GLU A 34 -16.46 -4.62 16.73
C GLU A 34 -17.72 -4.67 15.86
N LYS A 35 -18.23 -3.51 15.42
CA LYS A 35 -19.57 -3.43 14.81
C LYS A 35 -19.54 -3.18 13.31
N TYR A 36 -18.58 -2.40 12.82
CA TYR A 36 -18.54 -1.95 11.43
C TYR A 36 -17.47 -2.65 10.58
N SER A 37 -16.53 -3.34 11.21
CA SER A 37 -15.51 -4.13 10.51
C SER A 37 -16.11 -5.42 9.95
N ARG A 38 -15.86 -5.69 8.67
CA ARG A 38 -16.17 -6.97 8.04
C ARG A 38 -14.85 -7.71 7.80
N PRO A 39 -14.69 -8.97 8.28
CA PRO A 39 -13.53 -9.77 7.93
C PRO A 39 -13.54 -10.11 6.43
N ILE A 40 -12.37 -10.06 5.81
CA ILE A 40 -12.13 -10.36 4.39
C ILE A 40 -11.15 -11.53 4.34
N ASP A 41 -11.37 -12.47 3.42
CA ASP A 41 -10.40 -13.54 3.20
C ASP A 41 -9.20 -13.02 2.39
N ILE A 42 -8.01 -13.23 2.92
CA ILE A 42 -6.75 -12.78 2.29
C ILE A 42 -6.36 -13.70 1.11
N ASN A 43 -6.94 -14.90 1.04
CA ASN A 43 -6.65 -15.84 -0.05
C ASN A 43 -7.60 -15.68 -1.24
N ASP A 44 -8.73 -14.97 -1.09
CA ASP A 44 -9.64 -14.70 -2.19
C ASP A 44 -9.23 -13.42 -2.94
N ASP A 45 -8.56 -13.63 -4.08
CA ASP A 45 -8.15 -12.55 -4.97
C ASP A 45 -9.31 -11.68 -5.45
N LYS A 46 -10.54 -12.22 -5.57
CA LYS A 46 -11.70 -11.46 -6.07
C LYS A 46 -12.21 -10.46 -5.05
N GLU A 47 -12.28 -10.85 -3.78
CA GLU A 47 -12.64 -9.94 -2.70
C GLU A 47 -11.62 -8.79 -2.60
N ILE A 48 -10.32 -9.11 -2.63
CA ILE A 48 -9.26 -8.10 -2.56
C ILE A 48 -9.31 -7.16 -3.78
N THR A 49 -9.52 -7.71 -4.98
CA THR A 49 -9.67 -6.92 -6.22
C THR A 49 -10.77 -5.86 -6.07
N THR A 50 -11.91 -6.24 -5.50
CA THR A 50 -13.06 -5.33 -5.33
C THR A 50 -12.73 -4.19 -4.35
N VAL A 51 -12.02 -4.50 -3.26
CA VAL A 51 -11.56 -3.48 -2.29
C VAL A 51 -10.58 -2.51 -2.95
N VAL A 52 -9.59 -3.03 -3.69
CA VAL A 52 -8.58 -2.20 -4.37
C VAL A 52 -9.22 -1.33 -5.46
N GLN A 53 -10.16 -1.89 -6.24
CA GLN A 53 -10.93 -1.13 -7.22
C GLN A 53 -11.72 0.02 -6.58
N SER A 54 -12.35 -0.22 -5.43
CA SER A 54 -13.09 0.81 -4.69
C SER A 54 -12.18 1.98 -4.27
N CYS A 55 -10.93 1.69 -3.88
CA CYS A 55 -9.95 2.74 -3.56
C CYS A 55 -9.48 3.53 -4.79
N LEU A 56 -9.33 2.87 -5.95
CA LEU A 56 -8.78 3.47 -7.17
C LEU A 56 -9.83 4.20 -8.02
N GLY A 57 -11.11 3.82 -7.91
CA GLY A 57 -12.19 4.28 -8.79
C GLY A 57 -12.42 5.79 -8.81
N THR A 58 -11.94 6.55 -7.81
CA THR A 58 -12.12 8.01 -7.74
C THR A 58 -10.98 8.81 -8.38
N LYS A 59 -9.84 8.17 -8.71
CA LYS A 59 -8.61 8.89 -9.10
C LYS A 59 -8.03 8.46 -10.45
N MET A 60 -8.41 7.29 -10.95
CA MET A 60 -7.77 6.67 -12.10
C MET A 60 -8.75 6.50 -13.26
N LEU A 61 -8.26 6.67 -14.50
CA LEU A 61 -9.04 6.41 -15.70
C LEU A 61 -9.45 4.92 -15.72
N SER A 62 -10.76 4.67 -15.86
CA SER A 62 -11.35 3.33 -15.86
C SER A 62 -10.64 2.34 -16.78
N LYS A 63 -10.09 2.84 -17.90
CA LYS A 63 -9.37 2.03 -18.90
C LYS A 63 -8.19 1.23 -18.33
N TRP A 64 -7.47 1.76 -17.34
CA TRP A 64 -6.24 1.12 -16.81
C TRP A 64 -6.39 0.60 -15.39
N MET A 65 -7.62 0.62 -14.87
CA MET A 65 -7.90 0.19 -13.51
C MET A 65 -7.54 -1.29 -13.32
N ASP A 66 -7.93 -2.14 -14.27
CA ASP A 66 -7.68 -3.59 -14.18
C ASP A 66 -6.19 -3.92 -14.17
N LEU A 67 -5.41 -3.27 -15.05
CA LEU A 67 -3.96 -3.42 -15.10
C LEU A 67 -3.30 -3.02 -13.77
N ALA A 68 -3.72 -1.89 -13.19
CA ALA A 68 -3.16 -1.42 -11.93
C ALA A 68 -3.50 -2.33 -10.75
N VAL A 69 -4.71 -2.88 -10.72
CA VAL A 69 -5.12 -3.83 -9.69
C VAL A 69 -4.31 -5.13 -9.79
N GLN A 70 -4.14 -5.66 -11.01
CA GLN A 70 -3.32 -6.85 -11.24
C GLN A 70 -1.85 -6.64 -10.82
N ILE A 71 -1.23 -5.54 -11.25
CA ILE A 71 0.15 -5.19 -10.86
C ILE A 71 0.28 -5.08 -9.34
N SER A 72 -0.70 -4.46 -8.67
CA SER A 72 -0.68 -4.28 -7.22
C SER A 72 -0.77 -5.62 -6.48
N LEU A 73 -1.66 -6.52 -6.90
CA LEU A 73 -1.80 -7.85 -6.31
C LEU A 73 -0.53 -8.69 -6.48
N ASP A 74 0.03 -8.72 -7.69
CA ASP A 74 1.25 -9.47 -7.98
C ASP A 74 2.45 -8.95 -7.18
N ALA A 75 2.57 -7.62 -7.02
CA ALA A 75 3.60 -7.02 -6.20
C ALA A 75 3.45 -7.41 -4.72
N ILE A 76 2.25 -7.29 -4.15
CA ILE A 76 1.97 -7.63 -2.75
C ILE A 76 2.26 -9.10 -2.47
N LYS A 77 1.81 -10.01 -3.34
CA LYS A 77 2.09 -11.45 -3.21
C LYS A 77 3.59 -11.77 -3.26
N THR A 78 4.35 -11.00 -4.03
CA THR A 78 5.81 -11.20 -4.15
C THR A 78 6.57 -10.71 -2.93
N ILE A 79 6.13 -9.62 -2.29
CA ILE A 79 6.81 -9.03 -1.12
C ILE A 79 6.32 -9.60 0.22
N LYS A 80 5.24 -10.39 0.23
CA LYS A 80 4.70 -11.00 1.45
C LYS A 80 5.76 -11.90 2.07
N VAL A 81 6.21 -11.55 3.28
CA VAL A 81 7.13 -12.38 4.08
C VAL A 81 6.36 -12.98 5.24
N GLU A 82 6.41 -14.30 5.36
CA GLU A 82 5.85 -15.01 6.50
C GLU A 82 6.90 -15.07 7.61
N LYS A 83 6.67 -14.30 8.69
CA LYS A 83 7.46 -14.37 9.93
C LYS A 83 6.65 -15.12 10.99
N GLY A 84 6.75 -16.44 10.98
CA GLY A 84 6.03 -17.28 11.94
C GLY A 84 4.51 -17.14 11.78
N SER A 85 3.82 -16.66 12.82
CA SER A 85 2.35 -16.50 12.81
C SER A 85 1.84 -15.19 12.20
N ALA A 86 2.73 -14.26 11.83
CA ALA A 86 2.35 -12.97 11.27
C ALA A 86 2.91 -12.79 9.86
N SER A 87 2.05 -12.40 8.92
CA SER A 87 2.46 -11.92 7.60
C SER A 87 2.81 -10.44 7.68
N GLU A 88 4.06 -10.09 7.36
CA GLU A 88 4.51 -8.70 7.31
C GLU A 88 4.64 -8.27 5.83
N ILE A 89 4.12 -7.08 5.52
CA ILE A 89 4.19 -6.49 4.19
C ILE A 89 4.84 -5.11 4.32
N ASP A 90 6.14 -5.02 4.03
CA ASP A 90 6.86 -3.74 4.01
C ASP A 90 7.01 -3.23 2.57
N ILE A 91 6.11 -2.31 2.21
CA ILE A 91 6.09 -1.70 0.88
C ILE A 91 7.34 -0.83 0.64
N LYS A 92 7.82 -0.11 1.66
CA LYS A 92 8.91 0.87 1.47
C LYS A 92 10.26 0.21 1.26
N ARG A 93 10.50 -0.94 1.89
CA ARG A 93 11.77 -1.66 1.78
C ARG A 93 11.82 -2.61 0.59
N TYR A 94 10.72 -3.30 0.30
CA TYR A 94 10.72 -4.40 -0.68
C TYR A 94 10.07 -4.05 -2.03
N CYS A 95 9.27 -2.98 -2.12
CA CYS A 95 8.68 -2.54 -3.38
C CYS A 95 9.39 -1.30 -3.92
N ARG A 96 9.95 -1.40 -5.13
CA ARG A 96 10.56 -0.28 -5.84
C ARG A 96 9.82 -0.02 -7.14
N ILE A 97 9.38 1.22 -7.33
CA ILE A 97 8.75 1.67 -8.58
C ILE A 97 9.83 2.35 -9.43
N GLU A 98 10.20 1.70 -10.54
CA GLU A 98 11.15 2.26 -11.52
C GLU A 98 10.38 2.72 -12.76
N LYS A 99 10.54 4.00 -13.14
CA LYS A 99 9.91 4.57 -14.33
C LYS A 99 10.91 4.55 -15.47
N ILE A 100 10.66 3.72 -16.48
CA ILE A 100 11.47 3.65 -17.69
C ILE A 100 10.75 4.44 -18.79
N PRO A 101 11.37 5.47 -19.40
CA PRO A 101 10.74 6.22 -20.48
C PRO A 101 10.64 5.36 -21.74
N GLY A 102 9.54 5.51 -22.47
CA GLY A 102 9.24 4.73 -23.67
C GLY A 102 8.27 3.57 -23.39
N GLY A 103 7.71 3.01 -24.47
CA GLY A 103 6.68 1.98 -24.41
C GLY A 103 5.27 2.51 -24.14
N THR A 104 4.33 1.59 -23.98
CA THR A 104 2.95 1.85 -23.61
C THR A 104 2.72 1.49 -22.14
N ILE A 105 1.64 1.99 -21.55
CA ILE A 105 1.35 1.71 -20.13
C ILE A 105 0.99 0.23 -19.92
N GLU A 106 0.45 -0.41 -20.94
CA GLU A 106 0.14 -1.84 -20.99
C GLU A 106 1.41 -2.72 -20.93
N ASP A 107 2.60 -2.17 -21.25
CA ASP A 107 3.88 -2.86 -21.12
C ASP A 107 4.41 -2.90 -19.67
N SER A 108 3.72 -2.22 -18.74
CA SER A 108 4.10 -2.19 -17.32
C SER A 108 3.90 -3.57 -16.69
N LYS A 109 4.93 -4.06 -15.98
CA LYS A 109 4.89 -5.38 -15.35
C LYS A 109 5.63 -5.41 -14.02
N VAL A 110 5.23 -6.35 -13.17
CA VAL A 110 5.95 -6.66 -11.94
C VAL A 110 7.17 -7.53 -12.27
N ILE A 111 8.36 -7.05 -11.90
CA ILE A 111 9.61 -7.81 -12.01
C ILE A 111 9.89 -8.44 -10.65
N LYS A 112 9.92 -9.78 -10.59
CA LYS A 112 10.23 -10.54 -9.38
C LYS A 112 11.74 -10.53 -9.11
N GLY A 113 12.24 -9.38 -8.66
CA GLY A 113 13.66 -9.15 -8.41
C GLY A 113 13.94 -7.65 -8.23
N VAL A 114 15.20 -7.26 -8.38
CA VAL A 114 15.61 -5.86 -8.26
C VAL A 114 16.06 -5.34 -9.62
N VAL A 115 15.48 -4.21 -10.03
CA VAL A 115 15.93 -3.45 -11.19
C VAL A 115 16.90 -2.38 -10.72
N LEU A 116 18.09 -2.36 -11.33
CA LEU A 116 19.09 -1.33 -11.14
C LEU A 116 19.26 -0.58 -12.44
N ASN A 117 19.06 0.74 -12.42
CA ASN A 117 19.32 1.60 -13.55
C ASN A 117 20.84 1.90 -13.65
N LYS A 118 21.62 0.85 -13.92
CA LYS A 118 23.06 0.88 -14.15
C LYS A 118 23.41 -0.09 -15.26
N ASP A 119 24.36 0.30 -16.10
CA ASP A 119 24.90 -0.57 -17.15
C ASP A 119 26.21 -1.24 -16.70
N VAL A 120 26.62 -2.24 -17.46
CA VAL A 120 27.87 -2.97 -17.29
C VAL A 120 29.05 -2.03 -17.56
N THR A 121 30.07 -2.04 -16.69
CA THR A 121 31.17 -1.07 -16.76
C THR A 121 32.12 -1.28 -17.93
N HIS A 122 32.33 -2.53 -18.36
CA HIS A 122 33.28 -2.87 -19.42
C HIS A 122 32.64 -3.76 -20.48
N ALA A 123 32.83 -3.45 -21.76
CA ALA A 123 32.16 -4.15 -22.88
C ALA A 123 32.45 -5.66 -22.94
N LYS A 124 33.60 -6.11 -22.43
CA LYS A 124 33.97 -7.54 -22.34
C LYS A 124 33.29 -8.30 -21.19
N MET A 125 32.63 -7.62 -20.25
CA MET A 125 31.89 -8.30 -19.18
C MET A 125 30.63 -8.96 -19.74
N ARG A 126 30.27 -10.11 -19.19
CA ARG A 126 29.11 -10.88 -19.64
C ARG A 126 27.82 -10.13 -19.28
N ARG A 127 26.92 -9.93 -20.26
CA ARG A 127 25.62 -9.27 -20.05
C ARG A 127 24.57 -10.14 -19.36
N ARG A 128 24.69 -11.46 -19.45
CA ARG A 128 23.79 -12.43 -18.81
C ARG A 128 24.61 -13.44 -18.03
N ILE A 129 24.25 -13.63 -16.76
CA ILE A 129 24.84 -14.60 -15.85
C ILE A 129 23.67 -15.36 -15.23
N GLU A 130 23.65 -16.68 -15.39
CA GLU A 130 22.66 -17.55 -14.74
C GLU A 130 23.17 -17.89 -13.33
N ASN A 131 22.30 -17.77 -12.32
CA ASN A 131 22.63 -17.95 -10.90
C ASN A 131 23.84 -17.10 -10.42
N PRO A 132 23.78 -15.76 -10.56
CA PRO A 132 24.89 -14.89 -10.15
C PRO A 132 25.06 -14.92 -8.62
N ARG A 133 26.32 -15.02 -8.16
CA ARG A 133 26.67 -14.79 -6.76
C ARG A 133 27.03 -13.33 -6.59
N ILE A 134 26.26 -12.62 -5.77
CA ILE A 134 26.39 -11.18 -5.56
C ILE A 134 27.27 -10.94 -4.33
N VAL A 135 28.28 -10.09 -4.47
CA VAL A 135 29.11 -9.57 -3.38
C VAL A 135 28.84 -8.07 -3.31
N LEU A 136 28.44 -7.59 -2.13
CA LEU A 136 28.10 -6.18 -1.88
C LEU A 136 29.28 -5.45 -1.25
#